data_AF-A0A3B8HGE3-F1
#
_entry.id   AF-A0A3B8HGE3-F1
#
_cell.length_a   1.000
_cell.length_b   1.000
_cell.length_c   1.000
_cell.angle_alpha   90.00
_cell.angle_beta   90.00
_cell.angle_gamma   90.00
#
_symmetry.space_group_name_H-M   'P 1'
#
loop_
_entity.id
_entity.type
_entity.pdbx_description
1 polymer ?
#
loop_
_entity_poly.entity_id
_entity_poly.type
_entity_poly.pdbx_seq_one_letter_code
_entity_poly.pdbx_strand_id
1 'polypeptide(L)'
;MKLRVKALLLFTSVGVFVVVTVGIFQYFNLREEKLQTIKVEVSRQIEHVDHALRWFLEEGERDLLGLAADQRVRSRNDQDFTNFLNADEHSFEYHIGALESEIIEILNAFRTTHPHVNSVYMGRENGSFVRSHKRPRPTRYDPRTRPWYVLAKDNPGEVMRTKPYRSVTSSDVNIG
;
A
#
# COMPACT_ATOMS: atom_id res chain seq x y z
N MET A 1 -37.91 65.91 15.83
CA MET A 1 -37.58 65.37 14.47
C MET A 1 -38.75 65.62 13.53
N LYS A 2 -38.51 66.09 12.31
CA LYS A 2 -39.57 66.31 11.29
C LYS A 2 -40.21 64.96 10.90
N LEU A 3 -41.55 64.91 10.72
CA LEU A 3 -42.33 63.71 10.38
C LEU A 3 -41.73 62.87 9.23
N ARG A 4 -41.16 63.55 8.22
CA ARG A 4 -40.48 62.92 7.08
C ARG A 4 -39.33 61.98 7.49
N VAL A 5 -38.59 62.33 8.53
CA VAL A 5 -37.44 61.53 9.01
C VAL A 5 -37.92 60.28 9.74
N LYS A 6 -39.02 60.35 10.50
CA LYS A 6 -39.62 59.18 11.15
C LYS A 6 -40.16 58.16 10.14
N ALA A 7 -40.83 58.65 9.09
CA ALA A 7 -41.34 57.79 8.03
C ALA A 7 -40.21 57.09 7.26
N LEU A 8 -39.12 57.82 6.96
CA LEU A 8 -37.95 57.27 6.29
C LEU A 8 -37.30 56.14 7.13
N LEU A 9 -37.07 56.39 8.43
CA LEU A 9 -36.47 55.41 9.34
C LEU A 9 -37.30 54.13 9.48
N LEU A 10 -38.63 54.25 9.52
CA LEU A 10 -39.52 53.11 9.65
C LEU A 10 -39.50 52.24 8.38
N PHE A 11 -39.51 52.87 7.20
CA PHE A 11 -39.41 52.16 5.92
C PHE A 11 -38.07 51.45 5.76
N THR A 12 -36.97 52.11 6.12
CA THR A 12 -35.63 51.51 6.13
C THR A 12 -35.55 50.32 7.10
N SER A 13 -36.12 50.45 8.29
CA SER A 13 -36.09 49.37 9.30
C SER A 13 -36.83 48.13 8.84
N VAL A 14 -38.00 48.30 8.20
CA VAL A 14 -38.75 47.17 7.61
C VAL A 14 -37.95 46.52 6.48
N GLY A 15 -37.32 47.32 5.61
CA GLY A 15 -36.46 46.80 4.55
C GLY A 15 -35.30 45.96 5.08
N VAL A 16 -34.58 46.46 6.09
CA VAL A 16 -33.48 45.73 6.75
C VAL A 16 -33.99 44.45 7.41
N PHE A 17 -35.14 44.51 8.10
CA PHE A 17 -35.73 43.35 8.76
C PHE A 17 -36.04 42.22 7.77
N VAL A 18 -36.60 42.55 6.60
CA VAL A 18 -36.88 41.57 5.54
C VAL A 18 -35.58 40.95 5.02
N VAL A 19 -34.56 41.77 4.71
CA VAL A 19 -33.27 41.28 4.19
C VAL A 19 -32.58 40.35 5.20
N VAL A 20 -32.56 40.72 6.48
CA VAL A 20 -31.94 39.91 7.54
C VAL A 20 -32.68 38.58 7.70
N THR A 21 -34.02 38.60 7.70
CA THR A 21 -34.82 37.38 7.87
C THR A 21 -34.59 36.40 6.71
N VAL A 22 -34.63 36.90 5.47
CA VAL A 22 -34.33 36.09 4.27
C VAL A 22 -32.89 35.57 4.31
N GLY A 23 -31.93 36.43 4.68
CA GLY A 23 -30.52 36.05 4.77
C GLY A 23 -30.27 34.93 5.79
N ILE A 24 -30.90 34.99 6.97
CA ILE A 24 -30.80 33.95 8.00
C ILE A 24 -31.42 32.65 7.51
N PHE A 25 -32.62 32.69 6.95
CA PHE A 25 -33.30 31.51 6.42
C PHE A 25 -32.47 30.85 5.30
N GLN A 26 -31.95 31.66 4.38
CA GLN A 26 -31.12 31.19 3.29
C GLN A 26 -29.77 30.63 3.77
N TYR A 27 -29.17 31.25 4.79
CA TYR A 27 -27.95 30.74 5.42
C TYR A 27 -28.14 29.33 6.00
N PHE A 28 -29.23 29.09 6.74
CA PHE A 28 -29.50 27.78 7.31
C PHE A 28 -29.72 26.70 6.25
N ASN A 29 -30.53 27.00 5.22
CA ASN A 29 -30.81 26.05 4.15
C ASN A 29 -29.55 25.73 3.32
N LEU A 30 -28.80 26.75 2.91
CA LEU A 30 -27.56 26.57 2.15
C LEU A 30 -26.49 25.82 2.94
N ARG A 31 -26.41 26.06 4.25
CA ARG A 31 -25.45 25.37 5.12
C ARG A 31 -25.73 23.88 5.17
N GLU A 32 -26.99 23.49 5.37
CA GLU A 32 -27.37 22.07 5.43
C GLU A 32 -27.15 21.38 4.09
N GLU A 33 -27.61 21.97 2.99
CA GLU A 33 -27.42 21.45 1.63
C GLU A 33 -25.94 21.26 1.27
N LYS A 34 -25.11 22.26 1.58
CA LYS A 34 -23.66 22.16 1.36
C LYS A 34 -23.00 21.06 2.18
N LEU A 35 -23.38 20.91 3.46
CA LEU A 35 -22.81 19.86 4.30
C LEU A 35 -23.19 18.46 3.80
N GLN A 36 -24.44 18.25 3.37
CA GLN A 36 -24.87 16.99 2.78
C GLN A 36 -24.14 16.70 1.46
N THR A 37 -23.99 17.72 0.61
CA THR A 37 -23.29 17.59 -0.67
C THR A 37 -21.83 17.21 -0.46
N ILE A 38 -21.12 17.89 0.46
CA ILE A 38 -19.74 17.57 0.83
C ILE A 38 -19.64 16.13 1.34
N LYS A 39 -20.56 15.71 2.22
CA LYS A 39 -20.55 14.35 2.76
C LYS A 39 -20.68 13.29 1.66
N VAL A 40 -21.63 13.48 0.74
CA VAL A 40 -21.86 12.54 -0.37
C VAL A 40 -20.65 12.51 -1.30
N GLU A 41 -20.10 13.68 -1.64
CA GLU A 41 -18.96 13.79 -2.54
C GLU A 41 -17.69 13.17 -1.94
N VAL A 42 -17.39 13.46 -0.67
CA VAL A 42 -16.26 12.83 0.04
C VAL A 42 -16.43 11.33 0.13
N SER A 43 -17.64 10.83 0.42
CA SER A 43 -17.89 9.39 0.49
C SER A 43 -17.64 8.71 -0.86
N ARG A 44 -18.16 9.30 -1.94
CA ARG A 44 -17.93 8.82 -3.31
C ARG A 44 -16.44 8.83 -3.68
N GLN A 45 -15.71 9.86 -3.28
CA GLN A 45 -14.27 9.93 -3.51
C GLN A 45 -13.51 8.84 -2.74
N ILE A 46 -13.89 8.58 -1.49
CA ILE A 46 -13.30 7.48 -0.70
C ILE A 46 -13.58 6.13 -1.38
N GLU A 47 -14.78 5.90 -1.90
CA GLU A 47 -15.10 4.68 -2.66
C GLU A 47 -14.21 4.53 -3.90
N HIS A 48 -13.97 5.62 -4.65
CA HIS A 48 -13.06 5.58 -5.80
C HIS A 48 -11.62 5.26 -5.41
N VAL A 49 -11.13 5.85 -4.32
CA VAL A 49 -9.78 5.56 -3.80
C VAL A 49 -9.68 4.11 -3.35
N ASP A 50 -10.69 3.59 -2.67
CA ASP A 50 -10.74 2.21 -2.21
C ASP A 50 -10.78 1.21 -3.39
N HIS A 51 -11.54 1.51 -4.44
CA HIS A 51 -11.54 0.70 -5.67
C HIS A 51 -10.17 0.69 -6.34
N ALA A 52 -9.54 1.87 -6.47
CA ALA A 52 -8.20 1.98 -7.06
C ALA A 52 -7.17 1.20 -6.24
N LEU A 53 -7.24 1.26 -4.91
CA LEU A 53 -6.36 0.51 -4.02
C LEU A 53 -6.59 -1.00 -4.12
N ARG A 54 -7.86 -1.45 -4.17
CA ARG A 54 -8.20 -2.86 -4.34
C ARG A 54 -7.64 -3.40 -5.65
N TRP A 55 -7.87 -2.72 -6.77
CA TRP A 55 -7.32 -3.13 -8.06
C TRP A 55 -5.79 -3.14 -8.08
N PHE A 56 -5.15 -2.15 -7.48
CA PHE A 56 -3.69 -2.12 -7.35
C PHE A 56 -3.16 -3.34 -6.59
N LEU A 57 -3.77 -3.69 -5.46
CA LEU A 57 -3.36 -4.85 -4.68
C LEU A 57 -3.65 -6.17 -5.40
N GLU A 58 -4.82 -6.31 -6.01
CA GLU A 58 -5.19 -7.50 -6.80
C GLU A 58 -4.29 -7.69 -8.02
N GLU A 59 -3.81 -6.62 -8.64
CA GLU A 59 -2.83 -6.71 -9.73
C GLU A 59 -1.51 -7.28 -9.22
N GLY A 60 -1.01 -6.79 -8.08
CA GLY A 60 0.19 -7.34 -7.45
C GLY A 60 0.05 -8.83 -7.08
N GLU A 61 -1.15 -9.27 -6.71
CA GLU A 61 -1.43 -10.70 -6.46
C GLU A 61 -1.42 -11.54 -7.74
N ARG A 62 -2.01 -11.04 -8.83
CA ARG A 62 -1.98 -11.71 -10.15
C ARG A 62 -0.56 -11.83 -10.68
N ASP A 63 0.24 -10.78 -10.51
CA ASP A 63 1.65 -10.76 -10.84
C ASP A 63 2.46 -11.79 -10.03
N LEU A 64 2.20 -11.85 -8.72
CA LEU A 64 2.82 -12.84 -7.84
C LEU A 64 2.45 -14.27 -8.24
N LEU A 65 1.21 -14.52 -8.65
CA LEU A 65 0.79 -15.82 -9.21
C LEU A 65 1.59 -16.14 -10.48
N GLY A 66 1.82 -15.17 -11.35
CA GLY A 66 2.68 -15.31 -12.54
C GLY A 66 4.10 -15.73 -12.17
N LEU A 67 4.72 -15.04 -11.21
CA LEU A 67 6.05 -15.40 -10.70
C LEU A 67 6.08 -16.79 -10.07
N ALA A 68 5.07 -17.13 -9.26
CA ALA A 68 4.95 -18.42 -8.58
C ALA A 68 4.57 -19.58 -9.52
N ALA A 69 4.12 -19.28 -10.74
CA ALA A 69 3.84 -20.24 -11.79
C ALA A 69 5.08 -20.59 -12.64
N ASP A 70 6.09 -19.72 -12.68
CA ASP A 70 7.33 -19.94 -13.46
C ASP A 70 8.04 -21.22 -13.01
N GLN A 71 8.38 -22.09 -13.97
CA GLN A 71 8.97 -23.40 -13.69
C GLN A 71 10.30 -23.31 -12.93
N ARG A 72 11.09 -22.27 -13.18
CA ARG A 72 12.37 -22.04 -12.50
C ARG A 72 12.15 -21.67 -11.05
N VAL A 73 11.19 -20.76 -10.79
CA VAL A 73 10.80 -20.35 -9.44
C VAL A 73 10.22 -21.54 -8.65
N ARG A 74 9.39 -22.37 -9.29
CA ARG A 74 8.79 -23.56 -8.67
C ARG A 74 9.75 -24.72 -8.44
N SER A 75 10.93 -24.68 -9.05
CA SER A 75 11.91 -25.76 -8.95
C SER A 75 12.19 -26.13 -7.49
N ARG A 76 12.27 -27.44 -7.24
CA ARG A 76 12.67 -28.03 -5.94
C ARG A 76 14.16 -28.36 -5.89
N ASN A 77 14.91 -28.07 -6.95
CA ASN A 77 16.36 -28.20 -6.95
C ASN A 77 16.99 -26.95 -6.30
N ASP A 78 16.82 -26.82 -4.98
CA ASP A 78 17.15 -25.64 -4.20
C ASP A 78 18.22 -25.88 -3.12
N GLN A 79 18.88 -27.05 -3.14
CA GLN A 79 19.89 -27.43 -2.15
C GLN A 79 21.10 -26.50 -2.15
N ASP A 80 21.53 -26.07 -3.33
CA ASP A 80 22.71 -25.22 -3.52
C ASP A 80 22.37 -23.73 -3.53
N PHE A 81 21.12 -23.34 -3.25
CA PHE A 81 20.72 -21.94 -3.24
C PHE A 81 21.34 -21.21 -2.05
N THR A 82 21.68 -19.94 -2.26
CA THR A 82 22.24 -19.07 -1.22
C THR A 82 21.46 -19.14 0.09
N ASN A 83 22.18 -19.43 1.17
CA ASN A 83 21.61 -19.63 2.51
C ASN A 83 22.27 -18.67 3.52
N PHE A 84 21.46 -18.01 4.35
CA PHE A 84 21.93 -17.02 5.33
C PHE A 84 21.79 -17.49 6.79
N LEU A 85 21.50 -18.77 7.04
CA LEU A 85 21.26 -19.29 8.40
C LEU A 85 22.48 -19.15 9.32
N ASN A 86 23.68 -19.19 8.74
CA ASN A 86 24.98 -19.04 9.42
C ASN A 86 25.84 -17.92 8.82
N ALA A 87 25.21 -16.95 8.14
CA ALA A 87 25.94 -15.86 7.49
C ALA A 87 26.56 -14.90 8.51
N ASP A 88 27.84 -14.58 8.29
CA ASP A 88 28.59 -13.54 8.98
C ASP A 88 28.92 -12.41 8.00
N GLU A 89 28.72 -11.16 8.42
CA GLU A 89 28.85 -10.00 7.52
C GLU A 89 30.25 -9.84 6.93
N HIS A 90 31.30 -10.28 7.65
CA HIS A 90 32.68 -10.11 7.24
C HIS A 90 33.21 -11.26 6.39
N SER A 91 32.65 -12.47 6.52
CA SER A 91 33.14 -13.66 5.82
C SER A 91 32.18 -14.26 4.80
N PHE A 92 30.96 -13.72 4.66
CA PHE A 92 29.96 -14.30 3.75
C PHE A 92 30.29 -14.05 2.28
N GLU A 93 30.38 -15.14 1.52
CA GLU A 93 30.52 -15.10 0.06
C GLU A 93 29.26 -15.68 -0.62
N TYR A 94 28.87 -15.04 -1.73
CA TYR A 94 27.75 -15.50 -2.53
C TYR A 94 28.23 -16.57 -3.50
N HIS A 95 27.63 -17.77 -3.42
CA HIS A 95 27.78 -18.83 -4.42
C HIS A 95 26.45 -19.03 -5.12
N ILE A 96 26.23 -18.28 -6.20
CA ILE A 96 24.97 -18.30 -6.96
C ILE A 96 25.11 -19.29 -8.11
N GLY A 97 24.36 -20.38 -8.05
CA GLY A 97 24.28 -21.37 -9.14
C GLY A 97 23.49 -20.86 -10.35
N ALA A 98 23.55 -21.58 -11.47
CA ALA A 98 22.88 -21.18 -12.72
C ALA A 98 21.36 -20.98 -12.54
N LEU A 99 20.67 -21.95 -11.93
CA LEU A 99 19.23 -21.87 -11.67
C LEU A 99 18.89 -20.71 -10.72
N GLU A 100 19.69 -20.50 -9.67
CA GLU A 100 19.48 -19.37 -8.76
C GLU A 100 19.66 -18.02 -9.48
N SER A 101 20.65 -17.91 -10.37
CA SER A 101 20.88 -16.71 -11.17
C SER A 101 19.68 -16.39 -12.07
N GLU A 102 19.13 -17.39 -12.76
CA GLU A 102 17.93 -17.21 -13.59
C GLU A 102 16.74 -16.73 -12.76
N ILE A 103 16.55 -17.29 -11.56
CA ILE A 103 15.49 -16.83 -10.64
C ILE A 103 15.76 -15.38 -10.21
N ILE A 104 16.99 -15.03 -9.83
CA ILE A 104 17.35 -13.66 -9.45
C ILE A 104 17.04 -12.69 -10.59
N GLU A 105 17.33 -13.05 -11.85
CA GLU A 105 17.00 -12.23 -13.02
C GLU A 105 15.50 -12.02 -13.18
N ILE A 106 14.67 -13.06 -13.02
CA ILE A 106 13.21 -12.95 -13.06
C ILE A 106 12.71 -11.99 -11.96
N LEU A 107 13.17 -12.19 -10.73
CA LEU A 107 12.77 -11.35 -9.59
C LEU A 107 13.26 -9.91 -9.76
N ASN A 108 14.44 -9.71 -10.37
CA ASN A 108 14.99 -8.39 -10.65
C ASN A 108 14.24 -7.67 -11.76
N ALA A 109 13.91 -8.37 -12.85
CA ALA A 109 13.10 -7.84 -13.92
C ALA A 109 11.77 -7.31 -13.35
N PHE A 110 11.09 -8.13 -12.54
CA PHE A 110 9.86 -7.72 -11.86
C PHE A 110 10.04 -6.46 -11.01
N ARG A 111 11.07 -6.43 -10.14
CA ARG A 111 11.37 -5.25 -9.31
C ARG A 111 11.63 -4.00 -10.14
N THR A 112 12.32 -4.11 -11.27
CA THR A 112 12.67 -2.95 -12.10
C THR A 112 11.50 -2.45 -12.95
N THR A 113 10.54 -3.30 -13.28
CA THR A 113 9.34 -2.92 -14.03
C THR A 113 8.21 -2.43 -13.14
N HIS A 114 8.24 -2.74 -11.83
CA HIS A 114 7.23 -2.33 -10.84
C HIS A 114 7.84 -1.35 -9.83
N PRO A 115 7.86 -0.03 -10.11
CA PRO A 115 8.54 0.95 -9.26
C PRO A 115 7.96 1.08 -7.84
N HIS A 116 6.74 0.59 -7.61
CA HIS A 116 6.10 0.53 -6.30
C HIS A 116 6.54 -0.68 -5.46
N VAL A 117 7.28 -1.63 -6.04
CA VAL A 117 7.79 -2.83 -5.36
C VAL A 117 9.20 -2.57 -4.86
N ASN A 118 9.36 -2.52 -3.54
CA ASN A 118 10.67 -2.26 -2.93
C ASN A 118 11.64 -3.45 -3.04
N SER A 119 11.13 -4.68 -3.01
CA SER A 119 11.92 -5.90 -2.97
C SER A 119 11.08 -7.11 -3.37
N VAL A 120 11.73 -8.06 -4.05
CA VAL A 120 11.13 -9.33 -4.50
C VAL A 120 12.06 -10.44 -4.07
N TYR A 121 11.52 -11.45 -3.41
CA TYR A 121 12.31 -12.51 -2.80
C TYR A 121 11.47 -13.76 -2.54
N MET A 122 12.15 -14.87 -2.31
CA MET A 122 11.53 -16.13 -1.93
C MET A 122 12.35 -16.85 -0.85
N GLY A 123 11.65 -17.53 0.04
CA GLY A 123 12.25 -18.42 1.04
C GLY A 123 11.95 -19.87 0.71
N ARG A 124 12.94 -20.75 0.91
CA ARG A 124 12.81 -22.20 0.75
C ARG A 124 12.65 -22.89 2.10
N GLU A 125 12.12 -24.11 2.09
CA GLU A 125 11.93 -24.92 3.31
C GLU A 125 13.27 -25.31 3.97
N ASN A 126 14.33 -25.45 3.17
CA ASN A 126 15.70 -25.66 3.66
C ASN A 126 16.33 -24.38 4.27
N GLY A 127 15.64 -23.24 4.25
CA GLY A 127 16.10 -21.96 4.79
C GLY A 127 16.89 -21.10 3.80
N SER A 128 17.11 -21.56 2.56
CA SER A 128 17.70 -20.72 1.52
C SER A 128 16.79 -19.54 1.17
N PHE A 129 17.42 -18.43 0.79
CA PHE A 129 16.73 -17.16 0.59
C PHE A 129 17.25 -16.46 -0.67
N VAL A 130 16.43 -16.43 -1.71
CA VAL A 130 16.76 -15.82 -3.00
C VAL A 130 16.06 -14.47 -3.10
N ARG A 131 16.76 -13.45 -3.59
CA ARG A 131 16.26 -12.08 -3.70
C ARG A 131 16.75 -11.42 -4.98
N SER A 132 15.97 -10.48 -5.50
CA SER A 132 16.20 -9.79 -6.78
C SER A 132 17.52 -9.01 -6.91
N HIS A 133 18.26 -8.82 -5.83
CA HIS A 133 19.55 -8.13 -5.79
C HIS A 133 20.32 -8.60 -4.56
N LYS A 134 21.63 -8.40 -4.42
CA LYS A 134 22.37 -8.85 -3.21
C LYS A 134 21.99 -8.05 -1.96
N ARG A 135 22.03 -8.68 -0.77
CA ARG A 135 21.82 -7.98 0.52
C ARG A 135 22.88 -6.90 0.71
N PRO A 136 22.51 -5.69 1.17
CA PRO A 136 23.50 -4.68 1.55
C PRO A 136 24.43 -5.18 2.65
N ARG A 137 23.89 -5.98 3.58
CA ARG A 137 24.64 -6.66 4.66
C ARG A 137 24.20 -8.12 4.75
N PRO A 138 25.07 -9.10 4.44
CA PRO A 138 24.76 -10.52 4.53
C PRO A 138 24.89 -11.03 5.98
N THR A 139 24.00 -10.58 6.86
CA THR A 139 23.92 -11.08 8.24
C THR A 139 23.05 -12.32 8.34
N ARG A 140 23.13 -13.02 9.48
CA ARG A 140 22.24 -14.16 9.78
C ARG A 140 20.76 -13.85 9.52
N TYR A 141 20.09 -14.70 8.74
CA TYR A 141 18.68 -14.54 8.39
C TYR A 141 18.03 -15.89 8.07
N ASP A 142 16.90 -16.17 8.71
CA ASP A 142 16.06 -17.33 8.42
C ASP A 142 14.70 -16.87 7.87
N PRO A 143 14.41 -17.10 6.58
CA PRO A 143 13.13 -16.70 5.98
C PRO A 143 11.94 -17.39 6.63
N ARG A 144 12.12 -18.58 7.23
CA ARG A 144 11.03 -19.41 7.76
C ARG A 144 10.43 -18.86 9.06
N THR A 145 11.16 -17.97 9.71
CA THR A 145 10.73 -17.27 10.93
C THR A 145 9.97 -15.98 10.63
N ARG A 146 9.85 -15.60 9.36
CA ARG A 146 9.30 -14.30 8.97
C ARG A 146 7.77 -14.37 8.83
N PRO A 147 7.04 -13.28 9.18
CA PRO A 147 5.58 -13.26 9.10
C PRO A 147 5.02 -13.65 7.73
N TRP A 148 5.65 -13.18 6.65
CA TRP A 148 5.24 -13.51 5.28
C TRP A 148 5.39 -15.00 4.96
N TYR A 149 6.45 -15.64 5.46
CA TYR A 149 6.68 -17.07 5.20
C TYR A 149 5.70 -17.93 5.99
N VAL A 150 5.52 -17.61 7.28
CA VAL A 150 4.57 -18.35 8.14
C VAL A 150 3.16 -18.24 7.57
N LEU A 151 2.73 -17.04 7.18
CA LEU A 151 1.41 -16.83 6.59
C LEU A 151 1.21 -17.63 5.29
N ALA A 152 2.19 -17.62 4.38
CA ALA A 152 2.12 -18.38 3.14
C ALA A 152 2.15 -19.91 3.38
N LYS A 153 2.91 -20.37 4.38
CA LYS A 153 2.98 -21.79 4.76
C LYS A 153 1.65 -22.28 5.35
N ASP A 154 0.99 -21.45 6.15
CA ASP A 154 -0.29 -21.79 6.76
C ASP A 154 -1.47 -21.76 5.76
N ASN A 155 -1.27 -21.17 4.57
CA ASN A 155 -2.29 -21.05 3.52
C ASN A 155 -1.72 -21.52 2.16
N PRO A 156 -1.41 -22.82 1.99
CA PRO A 156 -0.75 -23.32 0.81
C PRO A 156 -1.63 -23.20 -0.44
N GLY A 157 -1.07 -22.63 -1.51
CA GLY A 157 -1.76 -22.48 -2.80
C GLY A 157 -2.59 -21.21 -2.93
N GLU A 158 -2.69 -20.41 -1.87
CA GLU A 158 -3.38 -19.13 -1.86
C GLU A 158 -2.38 -17.97 -1.78
N VAL A 159 -2.68 -16.87 -2.46
CA VAL A 159 -1.93 -15.62 -2.28
C VAL A 159 -2.45 -14.92 -1.04
N MET A 160 -1.55 -14.58 -0.13
CA MET A 160 -1.88 -13.95 1.13
C MET A 160 -1.18 -12.61 1.26
N ARG A 161 -1.87 -11.63 1.85
CA ARG A 161 -1.30 -10.34 2.23
C ARG A 161 -1.00 -10.32 3.72
N THR A 162 0.21 -9.93 4.06
CA THR A 162 0.63 -9.70 5.43
C THR A 162 0.02 -8.43 6.00
N LYS A 163 -0.11 -8.37 7.34
CA LYS A 163 -0.22 -7.08 8.03
C LYS A 163 1.10 -6.31 7.87
N PRO A 164 1.08 -4.96 7.87
CA PRO A 164 2.29 -4.16 7.80
C PRO A 164 3.32 -4.58 8.86
N TYR A 165 4.57 -4.79 8.45
CA TYR A 165 5.67 -5.20 9.34
C TYR A 165 6.94 -4.41 9.03
N ARG A 166 7.80 -4.21 10.04
CA ARG A 166 9.07 -3.49 9.85
C ARG A 166 10.04 -4.29 8.98
N SER A 167 10.65 -3.61 8.03
CA SER A 167 11.77 -4.14 7.25
C SER A 167 12.95 -4.49 8.16
N VAL A 168 13.70 -5.53 7.80
CA VAL A 168 14.95 -5.91 8.48
C VAL A 168 16.18 -5.27 7.83
N THR A 169 16.01 -4.65 6.66
CA THR A 169 17.09 -4.05 5.86
C THR A 169 16.94 -2.54 5.68
N SER A 170 15.81 -1.95 6.08
CA SER A 170 15.53 -0.51 5.94
C SER A 170 14.63 -0.01 7.07
N SER A 171 14.44 1.30 7.16
CA SER A 171 13.46 1.93 8.06
C SER A 171 12.01 1.78 7.60
N ASP A 172 11.78 1.12 6.47
CA ASP A 172 10.48 1.04 5.83
C ASP A 172 9.53 0.09 6.56
N VAL A 173 8.24 0.34 6.35
CA VAL A 173 7.17 -0.60 6.69
C VAL A 173 6.80 -1.35 5.42
N ASN A 174 6.94 -2.67 5.46
CA ASN A 174 6.60 -3.56 4.36
C ASN A 174 5.17 -4.04 4.49
N ILE A 175 4.51 -4.17 3.35
CA ILE A 175 3.34 -5.01 3.15
C ILE A 175 3.79 -6.02 2.08
N GLY A 176 3.88 -7.28 2.49
CA GLY A 176 4.16 -8.41 1.61
C GLY A 176 2.92 -9.23 1.35
#